data_AF-A0A7Y2MSJ8-F1
#
_entry.id   AF-A0A7Y2MSJ8-F1
#
_cell.length_a   1.000
_cell.length_b   1.000
_cell.length_c   1.000
_cell.angle_alpha   90.00
_cell.angle_beta   90.00
_cell.angle_gamma   90.00
#
_symmetry.space_group_name_H-M   'P 1'
#
loop_
_entity.id
_entity.type
_entity.pdbx_description
1 polymer ?
#
loop_
_entity_poly.entity_id
_entity_poly.type
_entity_poly.pdbx_seq_one_letter_code
_entity_poly.pdbx_strand_id
1 'polypeptide(L)'
;MMRKTFIVALLLLSCTILRSQDGWISKVSPSIITGLQDGEEVECLIQLHDTPDLRRAKTIRSKGKKGQYVFSNLRKTAESSQRALIDWLKAKGRFPKSLYIVNLIKVSLDQSMIEAIAKRPE
;
A
#
# COMPACT_ATOMS: atom_id res chain seq x y z
N MET A 1 -14.54 41.83 31.69
CA MET A 1 -15.33 40.79 30.99
C MET A 1 -14.57 40.08 29.84
N MET A 2 -13.46 40.63 29.30
CA MET A 2 -12.70 40.07 28.16
C MET A 2 -11.68 38.95 28.48
N ARG A 3 -11.39 38.67 29.77
CA ARG A 3 -10.43 37.63 30.18
C ARG A 3 -10.98 36.20 30.10
N LYS A 4 -12.31 36.02 30.21
CA LYS A 4 -12.95 34.69 30.20
C LYS A 4 -13.21 34.18 28.78
N THR A 5 -13.45 35.07 27.82
CA THR A 5 -13.61 34.74 26.40
C THR A 5 -12.32 34.26 25.75
N PHE A 6 -11.16 34.77 26.20
CA PHE A 6 -9.85 34.32 25.72
C PHE A 6 -9.52 32.87 26.13
N ILE A 7 -9.97 32.42 27.31
CA ILE A 7 -9.75 31.04 27.78
C ILE A 7 -10.62 30.05 27.00
N VAL A 8 -11.84 30.43 26.63
CA VAL A 8 -12.74 29.58 25.82
C VAL A 8 -12.26 29.48 24.37
N ALA A 9 -11.73 30.57 23.80
CA ALA A 9 -11.12 30.56 22.47
C ALA A 9 -9.82 29.72 22.42
N LEU A 10 -9.01 29.74 23.49
CA LEU A 10 -7.80 28.93 23.60
C LEU A 10 -8.10 27.44 23.83
N LEU A 11 -9.19 27.10 24.52
CA LEU A 11 -9.64 25.71 24.69
C LEU A 11 -10.21 25.10 23.41
N LEU A 12 -10.85 25.89 22.55
CA LEU A 12 -11.39 25.42 21.25
C LEU A 12 -10.30 25.26 20.19
N LEU A 13 -9.17 25.97 20.31
CA LEU A 13 -8.04 25.83 19.39
C LEU A 13 -7.28 24.50 19.59
N SER A 14 -7.23 23.99 20.82
CA SER A 14 -6.54 22.74 21.17
C SER A 14 -7.20 21.47 20.60
N CYS A 15 -8.49 21.52 20.27
CA CYS A 15 -9.26 20.32 19.89
C CYS A 15 -9.10 19.93 18.40
N THR A 16 -8.52 20.79 17.58
CA THR A 16 -8.32 20.50 16.14
C THR A 16 -7.06 19.69 15.85
N ILE A 17 -6.18 19.50 16.84
CA ILE A 17 -4.88 18.82 16.66
C ILE A 17 -4.99 17.29 16.82
N LEU A 18 -6.11 16.76 17.35
CA LEU A 18 -6.37 15.31 17.41
C LEU A 18 -7.17 14.83 16.19
N ARG A 19 -6.60 14.93 14.99
CA ARG A 19 -7.18 14.23 13.83
C ARG A 19 -6.13 13.71 12.88
N SER A 20 -5.19 12.92 13.38
CA SER A 20 -4.31 12.05 12.58
C SER A 20 -3.63 11.03 13.49
N GLN A 21 -4.39 10.06 14.03
CA GLN A 21 -3.78 8.85 14.58
C GLN A 21 -4.42 7.63 13.92
N ASP A 22 -3.63 7.07 13.00
CA ASP A 22 -3.58 5.66 12.63
C ASP A 22 -4.80 5.02 11.94
N GLY A 23 -5.09 5.51 10.74
CA GLY A 23 -5.88 4.77 9.75
C GLY A 23 -5.11 3.65 9.03
N TRP A 24 -3.82 3.45 9.33
CA TRP A 24 -2.99 2.47 8.61
C TRP A 24 -3.47 1.03 8.84
N ILE A 25 -3.97 0.73 10.05
CA ILE A 25 -4.55 -0.57 10.42
C ILE A 25 -5.72 -0.94 9.49
N SER A 26 -6.48 0.05 8.99
CA SER A 26 -7.60 -0.21 8.06
C SER A 26 -7.15 -0.77 6.70
N LYS A 27 -5.87 -0.61 6.33
CA LYS A 27 -5.26 -1.18 5.13
C LYS A 27 -4.64 -2.57 5.35
N VAL A 28 -4.65 -3.09 6.57
CA VAL A 28 -3.99 -4.35 6.95
C VAL A 28 -5.03 -5.39 7.30
N SER A 29 -4.89 -6.61 6.80
CA SER A 29 -5.84 -7.68 7.10
C SER A 29 -5.72 -8.14 8.55
N PRO A 30 -6.82 -8.58 9.20
CA PRO A 30 -6.78 -9.06 10.59
C PRO A 30 -5.77 -10.19 10.83
N SER A 31 -5.57 -11.07 9.84
CA SER A 31 -4.61 -12.18 9.90
C SER A 31 -3.16 -11.72 10.07
N ILE A 32 -2.77 -10.60 9.46
CA ILE A 32 -1.42 -10.03 9.60
C ILE A 32 -1.27 -9.43 11.00
N ILE A 33 -2.30 -8.76 11.51
CA ILE A 33 -2.30 -8.18 12.86
C ILE A 33 -2.12 -9.27 13.91
N THR A 34 -2.84 -10.38 13.78
CA THR A 34 -2.67 -11.54 14.69
C THR A 34 -1.28 -12.15 14.53
N GLY A 35 -0.78 -12.34 13.31
CA GLY A 35 0.56 -12.90 13.09
C GLY A 35 1.70 -12.06 13.68
N LEU A 36 1.53 -10.74 13.76
CA LEU A 36 2.50 -9.83 14.39
C LEU A 36 2.58 -9.98 15.92
N GLN A 37 1.56 -10.56 16.57
CA GLN A 37 1.59 -10.82 18.01
C GLN A 37 2.46 -12.04 18.36
N ASP A 38 2.67 -12.94 17.39
CA ASP A 38 3.30 -14.25 17.59
C ASP A 38 4.78 -14.30 17.12
N GLY A 39 5.26 -13.31 16.36
CA GLY A 39 6.60 -13.33 15.79
C GLY A 39 7.16 -11.97 15.38
N GLU A 40 8.45 -11.93 15.05
CA GLU A 40 9.17 -10.70 14.66
C GLU A 40 8.84 -10.25 13.22
N GLU A 41 8.53 -11.20 12.31
CA GLU A 41 8.20 -10.92 10.91
C GLU A 41 7.05 -11.82 10.40
N VAL A 42 6.22 -11.28 9.50
CA VAL A 42 5.09 -11.98 8.88
C VAL A 42 5.18 -11.87 7.35
N GLU A 43 4.92 -12.96 6.63
CA GLU A 43 4.80 -12.92 5.16
C GLU A 43 3.56 -12.12 4.75
N CYS A 44 3.80 -11.03 4.02
CA CYS A 44 2.77 -10.10 3.57
C CYS A 44 2.59 -10.18 2.05
N LEU A 45 1.35 -9.98 1.62
CA LEU A 45 0.99 -9.66 0.24
C LEU A 45 0.56 -8.20 0.18
N ILE A 46 1.39 -7.35 -0.43
CA ILE A 46 1.14 -5.92 -0.57
C ILE A 46 0.48 -5.68 -1.92
N GLN A 47 -0.71 -5.11 -1.93
CA GLN A 47 -1.42 -4.74 -3.16
C GLN A 47 -1.17 -3.28 -3.52
N LEU A 48 -0.82 -3.04 -4.78
CA LEU A 48 -0.71 -1.69 -5.33
C LEU A 48 -1.94 -1.37 -6.18
N HIS A 49 -2.37 -0.11 -6.14
CA HIS A 49 -3.63 0.32 -6.75
C HIS A 49 -3.61 0.47 -8.27
N ASP A 50 -2.42 0.62 -8.88
CA ASP A 50 -2.29 0.79 -10.32
C ASP A 50 -2.85 -0.41 -11.11
N THR A 51 -3.70 -0.14 -12.09
CA THR A 51 -4.30 -1.15 -12.96
C THR A 51 -4.03 -0.85 -14.44
N PRO A 52 -3.73 -1.87 -15.27
CA PRO A 52 -3.52 -1.65 -16.70
C PRO A 52 -4.81 -1.34 -17.45
N ASP A 53 -4.73 -0.48 -18.48
CA ASP A 53 -5.81 -0.36 -19.46
C ASP A 53 -5.81 -1.57 -20.43
N LEU A 54 -6.77 -2.47 -20.22
CA LEU A 54 -6.94 -3.68 -21.04
C LEU A 54 -8.04 -3.55 -22.10
N ARG A 55 -8.61 -2.36 -22.34
CA ARG A 55 -9.74 -2.19 -23.28
C ARG A 55 -9.44 -2.71 -24.69
N ARG A 56 -8.22 -2.47 -25.19
CA ARG A 56 -7.79 -2.94 -26.53
C ARG A 56 -7.75 -4.46 -26.64
N ALA A 57 -7.62 -5.20 -25.53
CA ALA A 57 -7.68 -6.66 -25.57
C ALA A 57 -9.01 -7.17 -26.13
N LYS A 58 -10.12 -6.44 -25.91
CA LYS A 58 -11.47 -6.84 -26.37
C LYS A 58 -11.56 -7.00 -27.89
N THR A 59 -10.78 -6.23 -28.66
CA THR A 59 -10.82 -6.24 -30.13
C THR A 59 -9.83 -7.23 -30.77
N ILE A 60 -8.91 -7.81 -29.98
CA ILE A 60 -7.92 -8.78 -30.49
C ILE A 60 -8.58 -10.16 -30.65
N ARG A 61 -8.71 -10.63 -31.89
CA ARG A 61 -9.31 -11.95 -32.21
C ARG A 61 -8.42 -13.13 -31.85
N SER A 62 -7.12 -13.06 -32.15
CA SER A 62 -6.17 -14.15 -31.88
C SER A 62 -5.93 -14.30 -30.37
N LYS A 63 -6.18 -15.51 -29.83
CA LYS A 63 -5.93 -15.82 -28.41
C LYS A 63 -4.47 -15.60 -28.00
N GLY A 64 -3.52 -16.02 -28.85
CA GLY A 64 -2.09 -15.83 -28.59
C GLY A 64 -1.71 -14.35 -28.51
N LYS A 65 -2.11 -13.55 -29.52
CA LYS A 65 -1.85 -12.10 -29.52
C LYS A 65 -2.54 -11.38 -28.35
N LYS A 66 -3.75 -11.81 -27.99
CA LYS A 66 -4.50 -11.28 -26.84
C LYS A 66 -3.79 -11.59 -25.53
N GLY A 67 -3.35 -12.83 -25.33
CA GLY A 67 -2.61 -13.24 -24.14
C GLY A 67 -1.32 -12.45 -23.98
N GLN A 68 -0.53 -12.32 -25.06
CA GLN A 68 0.70 -11.52 -25.05
C GLN A 68 0.42 -10.04 -24.73
N TYR A 69 -0.64 -9.46 -25.31
CA TYR A 69 -1.05 -8.10 -25.01
C TYR A 69 -1.39 -7.91 -23.53
N VAL A 70 -2.25 -8.79 -22.98
CA VAL A 70 -2.68 -8.69 -21.58
C VAL A 70 -1.49 -8.86 -20.63
N PHE A 71 -0.68 -9.89 -20.84
CA PHE A 71 0.50 -10.16 -20.01
C PHE A 71 1.50 -8.99 -20.05
N SER A 72 1.79 -8.44 -21.23
CA SER A 72 2.72 -7.33 -21.37
C SER A 72 2.24 -6.08 -20.63
N ASN A 73 0.93 -5.77 -20.68
CA ASN A 73 0.37 -4.62 -19.98
C ASN A 73 0.35 -4.82 -18.45
N LEU A 74 -0.01 -6.00 -17.97
CA LEU A 74 0.05 -6.35 -16.55
C LEU A 74 1.47 -6.22 -16.01
N ARG A 75 2.43 -6.85 -16.71
CA ARG A 75 3.85 -6.80 -16.36
C ARG A 75 4.38 -5.38 -16.34
N LYS A 76 4.14 -4.60 -17.40
CA LYS A 76 4.60 -3.20 -17.48
C LYS A 76 4.05 -2.36 -16.33
N THR A 77 2.76 -2.50 -16.04
CA THR A 77 2.10 -1.75 -14.95
C THR A 77 2.74 -2.09 -13.62
N ALA A 78 2.86 -3.38 -13.30
CA ALA A 78 3.48 -3.84 -12.06
C ALA A 78 4.96 -3.42 -11.96
N GLU A 79 5.76 -3.55 -13.02
CA GLU A 79 7.16 -3.10 -13.02
C GLU A 79 7.27 -1.59 -12.74
N SER A 80 6.36 -0.77 -13.29
CA SER A 80 6.37 0.67 -13.05
C SER A 80 5.90 1.05 -11.64
N SER A 81 4.79 0.46 -11.17
CA SER A 81 4.18 0.83 -9.88
C SER A 81 4.97 0.26 -8.70
N GLN A 82 5.50 -0.96 -8.83
CA GLN A 82 6.19 -1.64 -7.73
C GLN A 82 7.62 -1.13 -7.50
N ARG A 83 8.24 -0.46 -8.48
CA ARG A 83 9.66 -0.11 -8.44
C ARG A 83 10.07 0.65 -7.18
N ALA A 84 9.34 1.72 -6.85
CA ALA A 84 9.68 2.55 -5.69
C ALA A 84 9.63 1.76 -4.37
N LEU A 85 8.61 0.92 -4.19
CA LEU A 85 8.47 0.09 -3.00
C LEU A 85 9.50 -1.05 -2.96
N ILE A 86 9.80 -1.68 -4.10
CA ILE A 86 10.84 -2.71 -4.20
C ILE A 86 12.21 -2.14 -3.83
N ASP A 87 12.55 -0.95 -4.33
CA ASP A 87 13.83 -0.31 -4.05
C ASP A 87 13.95 0.06 -2.57
N TRP A 88 12.86 0.58 -1.97
CA TRP A 88 12.78 0.86 -0.54
C TRP A 88 12.94 -0.41 0.32
N LEU A 89 12.29 -1.51 -0.06
CA LEU A 89 12.39 -2.81 0.62
C LEU A 89 13.80 -3.39 0.53
N LYS A 90 14.43 -3.34 -0.65
CA LYS A 90 15.81 -3.82 -0.85
C LYS A 90 16.81 -3.00 -0.05
N ALA A 91 16.64 -1.68 0.04
CA ALA A 91 17.47 -0.82 0.88
C ALA A 91 17.34 -1.14 2.38
N LYS A 92 16.28 -1.84 2.78
CA LYS A 92 16.04 -2.35 4.14
C LYS A 92 16.46 -3.82 4.31
N GLY A 93 17.17 -4.40 3.34
CA GLY A 93 17.63 -5.79 3.38
C GLY A 93 16.51 -6.81 3.19
N ARG A 94 15.36 -6.42 2.62
CA ARG A 94 14.26 -7.33 2.31
C ARG A 94 14.36 -7.83 0.87
N PHE A 95 13.79 -9.01 0.62
CA PHE A 95 13.85 -9.70 -0.67
C PHE A 95 12.44 -9.85 -1.27
N PRO A 96 11.86 -8.78 -1.83
CA PRO A 96 10.50 -8.83 -2.37
C PRO A 96 10.39 -9.66 -3.64
N LYS A 97 9.27 -10.38 -3.78
CA LYS A 97 8.88 -11.10 -4.99
C LYS A 97 7.69 -10.41 -5.66
N SER A 98 7.89 -9.92 -6.88
CA SER A 98 6.81 -9.33 -7.69
C SER A 98 5.82 -10.38 -8.22
N LEU A 99 4.54 -10.04 -8.17
CA LEU A 99 3.42 -10.83 -8.70
C LEU A 99 2.58 -9.97 -9.65
N TYR A 100 2.82 -10.13 -10.96
CA TYR A 100 2.33 -9.19 -11.97
C TYR A 100 0.83 -9.27 -12.29
N ILE A 101 0.20 -10.44 -12.11
CA ILE A 101 -1.20 -10.66 -12.55
C ILE A 101 -2.19 -9.81 -11.76
N VAL A 102 -1.92 -9.61 -10.47
CA VAL A 102 -2.79 -8.90 -9.51
C VAL A 102 -2.10 -7.66 -8.91
N ASN A 103 -0.96 -7.26 -9.47
CA ASN A 103 -0.11 -6.18 -8.99
C ASN A 103 0.21 -6.26 -7.48
N LEU A 104 0.71 -7.44 -7.05
CA LEU A 104 1.12 -7.67 -5.68
C LEU A 104 2.65 -7.75 -5.53
N ILE A 105 3.13 -7.49 -4.32
CA ILE A 105 4.49 -7.81 -3.85
C ILE A 105 4.37 -8.76 -2.67
N LYS A 106 5.11 -9.87 -2.71
CA LYS A 106 5.24 -10.80 -1.57
C LYS A 106 6.56 -10.56 -0.84
N VAL A 107 6.51 -10.34 0.46
CA VAL A 107 7.70 -10.05 1.29
C VAL A 107 7.42 -10.27 2.78
N SER A 108 8.41 -10.73 3.54
CA SER A 108 8.33 -10.80 5.01
C SER A 108 8.64 -9.45 5.63
N LEU A 109 7.81 -9.00 6.57
CA LEU A 109 7.91 -7.68 7.19
C LEU A 109 7.62 -7.73 8.68
N ASP A 110 8.29 -6.86 9.42
CA ASP A 110 7.94 -6.50 10.80
C ASP A 110 6.84 -5.43 10.85
N GLN A 111 6.29 -5.20 12.03
CA GLN A 111 5.23 -4.21 12.26
C GLN A 111 5.62 -2.80 11.80
N SER A 112 6.87 -2.38 12.06
CA SER A 112 7.33 -1.03 11.72
C SER A 112 7.34 -0.80 10.21
N MET A 113 7.72 -1.81 9.43
CA MET A 113 7.69 -1.76 7.98
C MET A 113 6.26 -1.80 7.44
N ILE A 114 5.39 -2.63 8.02
CA ILE A 114 3.97 -2.69 7.61
C ILE A 114 3.30 -1.33 7.80
N GLU A 115 3.51 -0.70 8.95
CA GLU A 115 2.98 0.63 9.23
C GLU A 115 3.54 1.68 8.25
N ALA A 116 4.86 1.65 8.01
CA ALA A 116 5.49 2.55 7.06
C ALA A 116 4.93 2.40 5.64
N ILE A 117 4.66 1.17 5.21
CA ILE A 117 4.08 0.88 3.89
C ILE A 117 2.61 1.30 3.83
N ALA A 118 1.81 0.99 4.86
CA ALA A 118 0.40 1.36 4.89
C ALA A 118 0.17 2.89 4.88
N LYS A 119 1.16 3.67 5.34
CA LYS A 119 1.15 5.14 5.27
C LYS A 119 1.54 5.69 3.89
N ARG A 120 1.98 4.85 2.94
CA ARG A 120 2.33 5.29 1.58
C ARG A 120 1.08 5.61 0.74
N PRO A 121 1.18 6.58 -0.19
CA PRO A 121 0.06 7.01 -1.04
C PRO A 121 -0.19 6.12 -2.26
N GLU A 122 0.83 5.41 -2.76
CA GLU A 122 0.71 4.47 -3.90
C GLU A 122 -0.07 3.18 -3.59
#